data_AF-A0AAD3N2C8-F1
#
_entry.id   AF-A0AAD3N2C8-F1
#
_cell.length_a   1.000
_cell.length_b   1.000
_cell.length_c   1.000
_cell.angle_alpha   90.00
_cell.angle_beta   90.00
_cell.angle_gamma   90.00
#
_symmetry.space_group_name_H-M   'P 1'
#
loop_
_entity.id
_entity.type
_entity.pdbx_description
1 polymer ?
#
loop_
_entity_poly.entity_id
_entity_poly.type
_entity_poly.pdbx_seq_one_letter_code
_entity_poly.pdbx_strand_id
1 'polypeptide(L)'
;MEDRYAFLTEWYDPTAALLRRYQLFYYPKDGSVEMFDVKNQRIFLRRTKYDEIHQEDLFVGNRVNVFSRQLNLIDYGDQYTANKLGSKKERTLALIKPDVVTKIGDVLELIYSSNLIVTKAKMTKLTWSQAADFYVEHQSKPFFSNLVQFVSSGPVVAMELMGDEAMSIWRRLLGPADSAVARREAPQSVRAQFGTDGIKNVGHGSDSLAAAAR
;
A
#
# COMPACT_ATOMS: atom_id res chain seq x y z
N MET A 1 28.59 11.84 11.41
CA MET A 1 27.60 10.98 12.10
C MET A 1 27.37 9.78 11.21
N GLU A 2 27.27 8.58 11.78
CA GLU A 2 26.97 7.38 11.00
C GLU A 2 25.52 7.46 10.52
N ASP A 3 25.28 7.31 9.21
CA ASP A 3 23.93 7.31 8.65
C ASP A 3 23.16 6.13 9.24
N ARG A 4 22.06 6.42 9.94
CA ARG A 4 21.12 5.43 10.48
C ARG A 4 19.71 5.92 10.26
N TYR A 5 18.78 4.98 10.16
CA TYR A 5 17.35 5.26 10.14
C TYR A 5 16.74 4.83 11.46
N ALA A 6 16.00 5.74 12.09
CA ALA A 6 15.32 5.50 13.35
C ALA A 6 13.81 5.39 13.12
N PHE A 7 13.19 4.40 13.75
CA PHE A 7 11.75 4.20 13.75
C PHE A 7 11.24 4.01 15.16
N LEU A 8 10.13 4.64 15.49
CA LEU A 8 9.33 4.25 16.65
C LEU A 8 8.52 3.02 16.27
N THR A 9 8.56 1.99 17.11
CA THR A 9 7.94 0.70 16.84
C THR A 9 7.09 0.23 17.99
N GLU A 10 6.06 -0.54 17.68
CA GLU A 10 5.20 -1.22 18.65
C GLU A 10 5.26 -2.74 18.45
N TRP A 11 5.42 -3.45 19.57
CA TRP A 11 5.42 -4.90 19.62
C TRP A 11 4.47 -5.38 20.72
N TYR A 12 3.56 -6.28 20.38
CA TYR A 12 2.75 -6.96 21.38
C TYR A 12 3.54 -8.14 21.96
N ASP A 13 3.85 -8.07 23.25
CA ASP A 13 4.47 -9.15 24.01
C ASP A 13 3.38 -10.13 24.47
N PRO A 14 3.26 -11.32 23.86
CA PRO A 14 2.18 -12.25 24.19
C PRO A 14 2.34 -12.86 25.59
N THR A 15 3.56 -12.92 26.13
CA THR A 15 3.82 -13.49 27.46
C THR A 15 3.40 -12.50 28.56
N ALA A 16 3.72 -11.22 28.37
CA ALA A 16 3.32 -10.18 29.31
C ALA A 16 1.90 -9.63 29.06
N ALA A 17 1.28 -9.98 27.93
CA ALA A 17 0.02 -9.41 27.43
C ALA A 17 0.04 -7.87 27.36
N LEU A 18 1.19 -7.30 26.98
CA LEU A 18 1.43 -5.86 27.00
C LEU A 18 2.03 -5.39 25.68
N LEU A 19 1.66 -4.18 25.28
CA LEU A 19 2.24 -3.50 24.14
C LEU A 19 3.50 -2.76 24.58
N ARG A 20 4.63 -3.08 23.94
CA ARG A 20 5.93 -2.47 24.20
C ARG A 20 6.31 -1.53 23.05
N ARG A 21 6.98 -0.44 23.40
CA ARG A 21 7.52 0.53 22.43
C ARG A 21 9.03 0.46 22.40
N TYR A 22 9.58 0.34 21.21
CA TYR A 22 11.01 0.38 20.97
C TYR A 22 11.35 1.43 19.92
N GLN A 23 12.52 2.04 20.06
CA GLN A 23 13.15 2.73 18.95
C GLN A 23 14.03 1.70 18.23
N LEU A 24 13.69 1.40 16.97
CA LEU A 24 14.48 0.57 16.08
C LEU A 24 15.44 1.47 15.30
N PHE A 25 16.73 1.15 15.32
CA PHE A 25 17.73 1.76 14.46
C PHE A 25 18.18 0.75 13.41
N TYR A 26 18.24 1.18 12.15
CA TYR A 26 18.78 0.42 11.03
C TYR A 26 19.98 1.17 10.44
N TYR A 27 21.05 0.42 10.17
CA TYR A 27 22.31 0.94 9.66
C TYR A 27 22.48 0.50 8.19
N PRO A 28 22.14 1.34 7.19
CA PRO A 28 22.13 0.95 5.78
C PRO A 28 23.50 0.54 5.23
N LYS A 29 24.59 0.96 5.88
CA LYS A 29 25.96 0.63 5.46
C LYS A 29 26.28 -0.87 5.60
N ASP A 30 25.74 -1.52 6.61
CA ASP A 30 26.08 -2.91 6.96
C ASP A 30 24.88 -3.82 7.24
N GLY A 31 23.65 -3.29 7.12
CA GLY A 31 22.41 -4.05 7.36
C GLY A 31 22.21 -4.43 8.81
N SER A 32 22.88 -3.77 9.76
CA SER A 32 22.70 -4.05 11.19
C SER A 32 21.50 -3.31 11.77
N VAL A 33 20.96 -3.88 12.86
CA VAL A 33 19.84 -3.30 13.62
C VAL A 33 20.18 -3.18 15.10
N GLU A 34 19.62 -2.16 15.75
CA GLU A 34 19.69 -1.94 17.20
C GLU A 34 18.30 -1.59 17.72
N MET A 35 17.94 -2.02 18.93
CA MET A 35 16.66 -1.65 19.56
C MET A 35 16.88 -1.04 20.93
N PHE A 36 16.21 0.08 21.18
CA PHE A 36 16.20 0.77 22.46
C PHE A 36 14.80 0.73 23.09
N ASP A 37 14.72 0.32 24.35
CA ASP A 37 13.49 0.33 25.13
C ASP A 37 13.19 1.76 25.59
N VAL A 38 12.17 2.37 24.99
CA VAL A 38 11.81 3.77 25.22
C VAL A 38 11.30 3.98 26.65
N LYS A 39 10.60 3.00 27.22
CA LYS A 39 10.01 3.12 28.55
C LYS A 39 11.09 3.03 29.64
N ASN A 40 12.00 2.07 29.49
CA ASN A 40 13.03 1.78 30.50
C ASN A 40 14.36 2.49 30.23
N GLN A 41 14.44 3.27 29.13
CA GLN A 41 15.63 4.04 28.75
C GLN A 41 16.91 3.20 28.71
N ARG A 42 16.83 2.00 28.10
CA ARG A 42 17.95 1.07 28.00
C ARG A 42 18.02 0.39 26.66
N ILE A 43 19.22 -0.04 26.26
CA ILE A 43 19.40 -0.90 25.10
C ILE A 43 18.68 -2.23 25.34
N PHE A 44 17.78 -2.58 24.42
CA PHE A 44 17.08 -3.86 24.41
C PHE A 44 17.83 -4.89 23.56
N LEU A 45 18.26 -4.49 22.36
CA LEU A 45 19.07 -5.26 21.44
C LEU A 45 20.26 -4.41 21.03
N ARG A 46 21.48 -4.87 21.28
CA ARG A 46 22.70 -4.20 20.80
C ARG A 46 22.81 -4.32 19.28
N ARG A 47 23.49 -3.35 18.64
CA ARG A 47 23.77 -3.39 17.19
C ARG A 47 24.26 -4.77 16.76
N THR A 48 23.45 -5.44 15.96
CA THR A 48 23.69 -6.81 15.49
C THR A 48 23.33 -6.87 14.01
N LYS A 49 24.17 -7.54 13.20
CA LYS A 49 23.88 -7.75 11.78
C LYS A 49 22.58 -8.55 11.62
N TYR A 50 21.70 -8.11 10.73
CA TYR A 50 20.40 -8.74 10.53
C TYR A 50 19.95 -8.64 9.07
N ASP A 51 20.28 -9.66 8.29
CA ASP A 51 20.10 -9.65 6.82
C ASP A 51 18.64 -9.84 6.37
N GLU A 52 17.70 -10.08 7.28
CA GLU A 52 16.27 -10.27 6.93
C GLU A 52 15.48 -8.97 6.79
N ILE A 53 16.06 -7.81 7.15
CA ILE A 53 15.42 -6.50 6.96
C ILE A 53 16.16 -5.73 5.88
N HIS A 54 15.40 -5.27 4.88
CA HIS A 54 15.92 -4.43 3.82
C HIS A 54 15.41 -3.00 3.99
N GLN A 55 16.13 -2.04 3.40
CA GLN A 55 15.73 -0.63 3.47
C GLN A 55 14.34 -0.38 2.88
N GLU A 56 13.91 -1.17 1.90
CA GLU A 56 12.58 -1.08 1.30
C GLU A 56 11.43 -1.40 2.26
N ASP A 57 11.69 -2.23 3.28
CA ASP A 57 10.75 -2.59 4.34
C ASP A 57 10.56 -1.47 5.37
N LEU A 58 11.46 -0.49 5.39
CA LEU A 58 11.52 0.56 6.41
C LEU A 58 10.64 1.75 6.04
N PHE A 59 9.35 1.60 6.27
CA PHE A 59 8.37 2.68 6.13
C PHE A 59 7.29 2.61 7.22
N VAL A 60 6.80 3.78 7.62
CA VAL A 60 5.73 3.88 8.61
C VAL A 60 4.49 3.15 8.13
N GLY A 61 3.94 2.29 8.99
CA GLY A 61 2.81 1.40 8.75
C GLY A 61 3.19 -0.02 8.29
N ASN A 62 4.46 -0.29 7.98
CA ASN A 62 4.91 -1.66 7.72
C ASN A 62 5.07 -2.46 9.02
N ARG A 63 5.17 -3.78 8.88
CA ARG A 63 5.58 -4.69 9.95
C ARG A 63 6.86 -5.41 9.55
N VAL A 64 7.88 -5.32 10.39
CA VAL A 64 9.16 -5.99 10.19
C VAL A 64 9.40 -7.02 11.29
N ASN A 65 10.12 -8.09 10.97
CA ASN A 65 10.51 -9.10 11.94
C ASN A 65 11.94 -8.83 12.41
N VAL A 66 12.15 -8.76 13.72
CA VAL A 66 13.50 -8.69 14.32
C VAL A 66 13.62 -9.79 15.36
N PHE A 67 14.40 -10.83 15.08
CA PHE A 67 14.61 -11.98 15.98
C PHE A 67 13.27 -12.53 16.54
N SER A 68 12.36 -12.92 15.64
CA SER A 68 11.01 -13.44 15.95
C SER A 68 10.03 -12.44 16.60
N ARG A 69 10.37 -11.14 16.68
CA ARG A 69 9.45 -10.09 17.13
C ARG A 69 8.88 -9.35 15.93
N GLN A 70 7.56 -9.38 15.80
CA GLN A 70 6.84 -8.62 14.78
C GLN A 70 6.68 -7.18 15.23
N LEU A 71 7.55 -6.29 14.77
CA LEU A 71 7.53 -4.87 15.10
C LEU A 71 6.68 -4.12 14.07
N ASN A 72 5.66 -3.40 14.53
CA ASN A 72 4.95 -2.45 13.68
C ASN A 72 5.72 -1.13 13.69
N LEU A 73 6.09 -0.61 12.52
CA LEU A 73 6.75 0.69 12.39
C LEU A 73 5.68 1.78 12.48
N ILE A 74 5.56 2.46 13.62
CA ILE A 74 4.45 3.39 13.88
C ILE A 74 4.77 4.85 13.54
N ASP A 75 6.04 5.24 13.62
CA ASP A 75 6.49 6.59 13.28
C ASP A 75 7.99 6.60 12.98
N TYR A 76 8.49 7.71 12.44
CA TYR A 76 9.92 7.97 12.36
C TYR A 76 10.47 8.33 13.76
N GLY A 77 11.65 7.82 14.07
CA GLY A 77 12.32 8.06 15.35
C GLY A 77 13.10 9.38 15.40
N ASP A 78 13.33 10.03 14.24
CA ASP A 78 13.95 11.33 14.13
C ASP A 78 13.59 12.06 12.81
N GLN A 79 13.85 13.37 12.78
CA GLN A 79 13.55 14.22 11.62
C GLN A 79 14.40 13.87 10.39
N TYR A 80 15.63 13.38 10.61
CA TYR A 80 16.51 12.96 9.51
C TYR A 80 15.88 11.81 8.73
N THR A 81 15.42 10.78 9.43
CA THR A 81 14.76 9.62 8.85
C THR A 81 13.45 10.02 8.20
N ALA A 82 12.65 10.86 8.85
CA ALA A 82 11.41 11.39 8.29
C ALA A 82 11.64 12.13 6.97
N ASN A 83 12.67 12.98 6.89
CA ASN A 83 12.99 13.71 5.65
C ASN A 83 13.53 12.77 4.57
N LYS A 84 14.34 11.76 4.94
CA LYS A 84 14.99 10.86 3.98
C LYS A 84 14.05 9.82 3.39
N LEU A 85 13.16 9.26 4.22
CA LEU A 85 12.28 8.14 3.87
C LEU A 85 10.81 8.55 3.76
N GLY A 86 10.37 9.56 4.52
CA GLY A 86 8.98 9.98 4.61
C GLY A 86 8.48 10.84 3.46
N SER A 87 9.32 11.67 2.85
CA SER A 87 8.89 12.54 1.73
C SER A 87 8.64 11.78 0.42
N LYS A 88 8.93 10.47 0.39
CA LYS A 88 8.99 9.71 -0.86
C LYS A 88 7.76 8.83 -1.09
N LYS A 89 7.19 8.23 -0.05
CA LYS A 89 6.18 7.18 -0.22
C LYS A 89 4.75 7.71 -0.10
N GLU A 90 4.11 7.95 -1.23
CA GLU A 90 2.67 8.18 -1.33
C GLU A 90 1.89 6.88 -1.09
N ARG A 91 0.64 7.01 -0.64
CA ARG A 91 -0.31 5.90 -0.55
C ARG A 91 -1.50 6.17 -1.46
N THR A 92 -1.99 5.13 -2.14
CA THR A 92 -3.19 5.21 -2.97
C THR A 92 -4.04 3.95 -2.84
N LEU A 93 -5.33 4.07 -3.12
CA LEU A 93 -6.24 2.92 -3.19
C LEU A 93 -6.27 2.37 -4.61
N ALA A 94 -6.04 1.06 -4.74
CA ALA A 94 -6.34 0.29 -5.94
C ALA A 94 -7.52 -0.64 -5.67
N LEU A 95 -8.57 -0.54 -6.48
CA LEU A 95 -9.69 -1.47 -6.43
C LEU A 95 -9.76 -2.24 -7.75
N ILE A 96 -9.60 -3.56 -7.70
CA ILE A 96 -9.81 -4.44 -8.86
C ILE A 96 -11.24 -4.93 -8.86
N LYS A 97 -11.90 -4.72 -10.00
CA LYS A 97 -13.31 -5.00 -10.26
C LYS A 97 -13.55 -6.48 -10.57
N PRO A 98 -14.81 -6.96 -10.50
CA PRO A 98 -15.12 -8.39 -10.58
C PRO A 98 -14.69 -9.07 -11.89
N ASP A 99 -14.58 -8.32 -13.00
CA ASP A 99 -14.21 -8.83 -14.33
C ASP A 99 -12.79 -9.38 -14.41
N VAL A 100 -11.88 -8.95 -13.54
CA VAL A 100 -10.44 -9.30 -13.61
C VAL A 100 -9.94 -9.99 -12.35
N VAL A 101 -10.81 -10.34 -11.39
CA VAL A 101 -10.40 -11.04 -10.17
C VAL A 101 -9.71 -12.37 -10.46
N THR A 102 -10.14 -13.10 -11.50
CA THR A 102 -9.50 -14.37 -11.91
C THR A 102 -8.11 -14.19 -12.51
N LYS A 103 -7.73 -12.96 -12.88
CA LYS A 103 -6.43 -12.58 -13.43
C LYS A 103 -5.68 -11.59 -12.53
N ILE A 104 -5.99 -11.59 -11.23
CA ILE A 104 -5.38 -10.65 -10.27
C ILE A 104 -3.85 -10.80 -10.19
N GLY A 105 -3.32 -11.99 -10.45
CA GLY A 105 -1.87 -12.25 -10.48
C GLY A 105 -1.14 -11.37 -11.49
N ASP A 106 -1.67 -11.25 -12.71
CA ASP A 106 -1.09 -10.43 -13.77
C ASP A 106 -1.07 -8.94 -13.38
N VAL A 107 -2.11 -8.47 -12.70
CA VAL A 107 -2.20 -7.08 -12.21
C VAL A 107 -1.20 -6.84 -11.08
N LEU A 108 -1.04 -7.79 -10.16
CA LEU A 108 -0.06 -7.71 -9.07
C LEU A 108 1.37 -7.67 -9.62
N GLU A 109 1.69 -8.48 -10.62
CA GLU A 109 3.00 -8.47 -11.26
C GLU A 109 3.33 -7.08 -11.84
N LEU A 110 2.37 -6.45 -12.53
CA LEU A 110 2.53 -5.09 -13.06
C LEU A 110 2.69 -4.02 -11.98
N ILE A 111 2.01 -4.18 -10.84
CA ILE A 111 2.16 -3.28 -9.68
C ILE A 111 3.59 -3.39 -9.13
N TYR A 112 4.08 -4.62 -8.89
CA TYR A 112 5.42 -4.84 -8.36
C TYR A 112 6.53 -4.43 -9.33
N SER A 113 6.38 -4.71 -10.63
CA SER A 113 7.33 -4.27 -11.65
C SER A 113 7.42 -2.75 -11.79
N SER A 114 6.45 -2.02 -11.25
CA SER A 114 6.40 -0.56 -11.24
C SER A 114 6.90 0.07 -9.95
N ASN A 115 7.60 -0.72 -9.11
CA ASN A 115 8.13 -0.31 -7.80
C ASN A 115 7.04 0.16 -6.82
N LEU A 116 5.81 -0.35 -6.97
CA LEU A 116 4.76 -0.17 -5.98
C LEU A 116 4.71 -1.38 -5.05
N ILE A 117 4.46 -1.10 -3.78
CA ILE A 117 4.34 -2.09 -2.72
C ILE A 117 2.86 -2.20 -2.36
N VAL A 118 2.35 -3.43 -2.29
CA VAL A 118 1.02 -3.69 -1.72
C VAL A 118 1.18 -3.81 -0.21
N THR A 119 0.72 -2.81 0.54
CA THR A 119 0.86 -2.78 2.01
C THR A 119 -0.31 -3.45 2.72
N LYS A 120 -1.49 -3.42 2.10
CA LYS A 120 -2.71 -4.11 2.56
C LYS A 120 -3.50 -4.60 1.37
N ALA A 121 -4.16 -5.74 1.51
CA ALA A 121 -5.08 -6.26 0.51
C ALA A 121 -6.29 -6.90 1.19
N LYS A 122 -7.47 -6.71 0.61
CA LYS A 122 -8.72 -7.35 1.06
C LYS A 122 -9.57 -7.73 -0.15
N MET A 123 -9.85 -9.03 -0.30
CA MET A 123 -10.90 -9.50 -1.21
C MET A 123 -12.23 -9.49 -0.47
N THR A 124 -13.26 -8.89 -1.05
CA THR A 124 -14.59 -8.78 -0.43
C THR A 124 -15.67 -8.66 -1.49
N LYS A 125 -16.92 -8.96 -1.16
CA LYS A 125 -18.08 -8.61 -1.99
C LYS A 125 -18.75 -7.38 -1.39
N LEU A 126 -18.90 -6.31 -2.17
CA LEU A 126 -19.58 -5.11 -1.73
C LEU A 126 -21.09 -5.29 -1.86
N THR A 127 -21.85 -4.81 -0.86
CA THR A 127 -23.29 -4.59 -1.04
C THR A 127 -23.51 -3.46 -2.04
N TRP A 128 -24.72 -3.37 -2.59
CA TRP A 128 -25.08 -2.24 -3.45
C TRP A 128 -24.86 -0.89 -2.74
N SER A 129 -25.29 -0.78 -1.47
CA SER A 129 -25.11 0.45 -0.67
C SER A 129 -23.63 0.81 -0.48
N GLN A 130 -22.78 -0.15 -0.13
CA GLN A 130 -21.33 0.07 0.01
C GLN A 130 -20.70 0.53 -1.31
N ALA A 131 -21.09 -0.06 -2.44
CA ALA A 131 -20.59 0.34 -3.75
C ALA A 131 -21.11 1.72 -4.17
N ALA A 132 -22.36 2.06 -3.83
CA ALA A 132 -22.94 3.39 -4.09
C ALA A 132 -22.21 4.47 -3.29
N ASP A 133 -21.98 4.24 -1.99
CA ASP A 133 -21.24 5.14 -1.11
C ASP A 133 -19.78 5.31 -1.58
N PHE A 134 -19.15 4.23 -2.06
CA PHE A 134 -17.81 4.27 -2.62
C PHE A 134 -17.72 5.19 -3.84
N TYR A 135 -18.69 5.13 -4.75
CA TYR A 135 -18.76 5.93 -5.97
C TYR A 135 -19.62 7.20 -5.84
N VAL A 136 -19.88 7.71 -4.64
CA VAL A 136 -20.84 8.81 -4.40
C VAL A 136 -20.60 10.05 -5.27
N GLU A 137 -19.35 10.37 -5.59
CA GLU A 137 -18.97 11.49 -6.48
C GLU A 137 -19.52 11.34 -7.91
N HIS A 138 -19.85 10.10 -8.31
CA HIS A 138 -20.40 9.76 -9.62
C HIS A 138 -21.94 9.65 -9.59
N GLN A 139 -22.62 9.90 -8.47
CA GLN A 139 -24.07 9.67 -8.32
C GLN A 139 -24.94 10.37 -9.37
N SER A 140 -24.50 11.52 -9.89
CA SER A 140 -25.22 12.29 -10.91
C SER A 140 -24.95 11.82 -12.34
N LYS A 141 -24.05 10.85 -12.54
CA LYS A 141 -23.65 10.37 -13.86
C LYS A 141 -24.63 9.29 -14.36
N PRO A 142 -24.97 9.28 -15.66
CA PRO A 142 -25.93 8.33 -16.22
C PRO A 142 -25.48 6.85 -16.11
N PHE A 143 -24.17 6.61 -15.98
CA PHE A 143 -23.61 5.26 -15.83
C PHE A 143 -23.55 4.77 -14.37
N PHE A 144 -23.91 5.61 -13.38
CA PHE A 144 -23.71 5.31 -11.96
C PHE A 144 -24.39 4.01 -11.51
N SER A 145 -25.69 3.86 -11.80
CA SER A 145 -26.45 2.67 -11.40
C SER A 145 -25.82 1.38 -11.94
N ASN A 146 -25.45 1.39 -13.23
CA ASN A 146 -24.80 0.25 -13.88
C ASN A 146 -23.41 -0.04 -13.28
N LEU A 147 -22.64 1.00 -12.94
CA LEU A 147 -21.35 0.85 -12.28
C LEU A 147 -21.49 0.21 -10.88
N VAL A 148 -22.41 0.70 -10.07
CA VAL A 148 -22.68 0.17 -8.72
C VAL A 148 -23.18 -1.27 -8.79
N GLN A 149 -24.11 -1.56 -9.72
CA GLN A 149 -24.61 -2.92 -9.94
C GLN A 149 -23.49 -3.86 -10.38
N PHE A 150 -22.60 -3.41 -11.28
CA PHE A 150 -21.48 -4.22 -11.72
C PHE A 150 -20.51 -4.51 -10.58
N VAL A 151 -20.08 -3.49 -9.84
CA VAL A 151 -19.08 -3.65 -8.76
C VAL A 151 -19.61 -4.48 -7.60
N SER A 152 -20.92 -4.47 -7.33
CA SER A 152 -21.57 -5.31 -6.31
C SER A 152 -21.95 -6.72 -6.78
N SER A 153 -21.79 -7.03 -8.08
CA SER A 153 -22.18 -8.33 -8.65
C SER A 153 -21.31 -9.49 -8.17
N GLY A 154 -20.04 -9.23 -7.87
CA GLY A 154 -19.04 -10.25 -7.54
C GLY A 154 -17.97 -9.77 -6.55
N PRO A 155 -16.95 -10.60 -6.27
CA PRO A 155 -15.84 -10.19 -5.43
C PRO A 155 -15.06 -9.05 -6.09
N VAL A 156 -14.51 -8.17 -5.27
CA VAL A 156 -13.53 -7.15 -5.63
C VAL A 156 -12.29 -7.34 -4.77
N VAL A 157 -11.15 -6.82 -5.23
CA VAL A 157 -9.91 -6.80 -4.46
C VAL A 157 -9.51 -5.35 -4.22
N ALA A 158 -9.59 -4.90 -2.97
CA ALA A 158 -9.11 -3.58 -2.56
C ALA A 158 -7.68 -3.70 -2.02
N MET A 159 -6.79 -2.82 -2.45
CA MET A 159 -5.39 -2.80 -2.07
C MET A 159 -4.95 -1.38 -1.71
N GLU A 160 -4.15 -1.27 -0.65
CA GLU A 160 -3.37 -0.08 -0.36
C GLU A 160 -2.02 -0.24 -1.08
N LEU A 161 -1.75 0.66 -2.03
CA LEU A 161 -0.47 0.72 -2.73
C LEU A 161 0.38 1.83 -2.16
N MET A 162 1.68 1.57 -2.03
CA MET A 162 2.66 2.53 -1.54
C MET A 162 3.86 2.60 -2.48
N GLY A 163 4.40 3.80 -2.68
CA GLY A 163 5.62 4.02 -3.44
C GLY A 163 5.81 5.48 -3.79
N ASP A 164 6.88 5.78 -4.51
CA ASP A 164 7.16 7.11 -5.03
C ASP A 164 6.12 7.45 -6.11
N GLU A 165 5.39 8.55 -5.95
CA GLU A 165 4.29 8.95 -6.85
C GLU A 165 3.23 7.84 -7.07
N ALA A 166 2.93 7.05 -6.02
CA ALA A 166 2.09 5.86 -6.11
C ALA A 166 0.76 6.07 -6.82
N MET A 167 0.09 7.20 -6.57
CA MET A 167 -1.17 7.55 -7.22
C MET A 167 -0.99 7.75 -8.72
N SER A 168 0.03 8.51 -9.12
CA SER A 168 0.35 8.79 -10.53
C SER A 168 0.72 7.50 -11.27
N ILE A 169 1.58 6.68 -10.67
CA ILE A 169 2.00 5.39 -11.22
C ILE A 169 0.80 4.46 -11.39
N TRP A 170 -0.05 4.31 -10.37
CA TRP A 170 -1.23 3.45 -10.46
C TRP A 170 -2.20 3.91 -11.54
N ARG A 171 -2.44 5.22 -11.66
CA ARG A 171 -3.30 5.78 -12.73
C ARG A 171 -2.71 5.55 -14.12
N ARG A 172 -1.40 5.65 -14.27
CA ARG A 172 -0.70 5.34 -15.53
C ARG A 172 -0.81 3.86 -15.89
N LEU A 173 -0.67 2.96 -14.91
CA LEU A 173 -0.87 1.52 -15.11
C LEU A 173 -2.30 1.19 -15.52
N LEU A 174 -3.29 1.86 -14.91
CA LEU A 174 -4.69 1.75 -15.31
C LEU A 174 -4.91 2.20 -16.76
N GLY A 175 -4.36 3.33 -17.16
CA GLY A 175 -4.64 3.95 -18.46
C GLY A 175 -6.03 4.61 -18.53
N PRO A 176 -6.44 5.10 -19.71
CA PRO A 176 -7.75 5.74 -19.91
C PRO A 176 -8.93 4.89 -19.43
N ALA A 177 -9.96 5.51 -18.86
CA ALA A 177 -11.10 4.79 -18.26
C ALA A 177 -11.91 3.98 -19.28
N ASP A 178 -12.01 4.45 -20.52
CA ASP A 178 -12.57 3.70 -21.63
C ASP A 178 -11.52 2.72 -22.18
N SER A 179 -11.82 1.42 -22.13
CA SER A 179 -10.88 0.37 -22.55
C SER A 179 -10.52 0.43 -24.04
N ALA A 180 -11.41 0.93 -24.90
CA ALA A 180 -11.12 1.12 -26.32
C ALA A 180 -10.18 2.32 -26.55
N VAL A 181 -10.33 3.39 -25.77
CA VAL A 181 -9.36 4.49 -25.75
C VAL A 181 -8.00 4.00 -25.21
N ALA A 182 -8.02 3.23 -24.13
CA ALA A 182 -6.80 2.68 -23.54
C ALA A 182 -6.02 1.81 -24.53
N ARG A 183 -6.70 0.94 -25.30
CA ARG A 183 -6.05 0.14 -26.36
C ARG A 183 -5.34 0.97 -27.42
N ARG A 184 -5.77 2.21 -27.68
CA ARG A 184 -5.15 3.11 -28.67
C ARG A 184 -4.02 3.93 -28.06
N GLU A 185 -4.25 4.51 -26.89
CA GLU A 185 -3.34 5.51 -26.29
C GLU A 185 -2.32 4.91 -25.32
N ALA A 186 -2.66 3.82 -24.65
CA ALA A 186 -1.80 3.14 -23.68
C ALA A 186 -1.96 1.60 -23.80
N PRO A 187 -1.49 0.98 -24.90
CA PRO A 187 -1.74 -0.44 -25.19
C PRO A 187 -1.24 -1.42 -24.12
N GLN A 188 -0.24 -0.99 -23.34
CA GLN A 188 0.33 -1.78 -22.24
C GLN A 188 -0.39 -1.58 -20.90
N SER A 189 -1.38 -0.67 -20.81
CA SER A 189 -2.15 -0.45 -19.59
C SER A 189 -3.06 -1.63 -19.26
N VAL A 190 -3.39 -1.81 -17.98
CA VAL A 190 -4.26 -2.94 -17.57
C VAL A 190 -5.65 -2.82 -18.20
N ARG A 191 -6.18 -1.61 -18.39
CA ARG A 191 -7.46 -1.40 -19.09
C ARG A 191 -7.40 -1.78 -20.56
N ALA A 192 -6.27 -1.57 -21.22
CA ALA A 192 -6.09 -2.02 -22.60
C ALA A 192 -6.04 -3.55 -22.69
N GLN A 193 -5.32 -4.20 -21.76
CA GLN A 193 -5.06 -5.63 -21.78
C GLN A 193 -6.27 -6.49 -21.34
N PHE A 194 -7.00 -6.04 -20.31
CA PHE A 194 -8.05 -6.84 -19.67
C PHE A 194 -9.44 -6.19 -19.71
N GLY A 195 -9.52 -4.89 -19.99
CA GLY A 195 -10.77 -4.14 -19.98
C GLY A 195 -11.63 -4.37 -21.23
N THR A 196 -12.94 -4.41 -21.04
CA THR A 196 -13.91 -4.67 -22.12
C THR A 196 -14.62 -3.39 -22.57
N ASP A 197 -15.08 -2.57 -21.62
CA ASP A 197 -15.79 -1.31 -21.88
C ASP A 197 -15.41 -0.22 -20.86
N GLY A 198 -16.21 0.84 -20.71
CA GLY A 198 -15.98 1.92 -19.73
C GLY A 198 -16.37 1.60 -18.28
N ILE A 199 -17.22 0.59 -18.06
CA ILE A 199 -17.67 0.13 -16.73
C ILE A 199 -16.82 -1.06 -16.27
N LYS A 200 -16.67 -2.06 -17.15
CA LYS A 200 -15.84 -3.27 -17.01
C LYS A 200 -14.42 -2.99 -17.51
N ASN A 201 -13.77 -2.10 -16.79
CA ASN A 201 -12.45 -1.56 -17.10
C ASN A 201 -11.42 -1.93 -16.03
N VAL A 202 -11.48 -3.16 -15.52
CA VAL A 202 -10.46 -3.75 -14.64
C VAL A 202 -10.40 -3.19 -13.23
N GLY A 203 -10.27 -1.89 -13.06
CA GLY A 203 -10.00 -1.31 -11.77
C GLY A 203 -10.26 0.19 -11.66
N HIS A 204 -10.18 0.65 -10.42
CA HIS A 204 -10.31 2.04 -10.01
C HIS A 204 -9.05 2.47 -9.25
N GLY A 205 -8.69 3.74 -9.42
CA GLY A 205 -7.63 4.41 -8.69
C GLY A 205 -8.12 5.77 -8.25
N SER A 206 -7.74 6.18 -7.04
CA SER A 206 -8.11 7.47 -6.48
C SER A 206 -7.68 8.62 -7.39
N ASP A 207 -8.49 9.68 -7.44
CA ASP A 207 -8.24 10.84 -8.28
C ASP A 207 -7.44 11.94 -7.59
N SER A 208 -7.35 11.89 -6.26
CA SER A 208 -6.64 12.81 -5.38
C SER A 208 -6.10 12.09 -4.14
N LEU A 209 -5.10 12.69 -3.48
CA LEU A 209 -4.56 12.17 -2.21
C LEU A 209 -5.62 12.18 -1.09
N ALA A 210 -6.54 13.15 -1.11
CA ALA A 210 -7.65 13.20 -0.16
C ALA A 210 -8.62 12.03 -0.36
N ALA A 211 -8.97 11.71 -1.62
CA ALA A 211 -9.80 10.56 -1.95
C ALA A 211 -9.11 9.22 -1.62
N ALA A 212 -7.77 9.15 -1.74
CA ALA A 212 -6.99 7.98 -1.34
C ALA A 212 -6.94 7.76 0.17
N ALA A 213 -7.00 8.82 0.97
CA ALA A 213 -6.91 8.76 2.44
C ALA A 213 -8.26 8.53 3.13
N ARG A 214 -9.38 8.77 2.44
CA ARG A 214 -10.75 8.60 2.93
C ARG A 214 -11.17 7.14 2.97
#